data_AF-A0A2H0ADD4-F1
#
_entry.id   AF-A0A2H0ADD4-F1
#
_cell.length_a   1.000
_cell.length_b   1.000
_cell.length_c   1.000
_cell.angle_alpha   90.00
_cell.angle_beta   90.00
_cell.angle_gamma   90.00
#
_symmetry.space_group_name_H-M   'P 1'
#
loop_
_entity.id
_entity.type
_entity.pdbx_description
1 polymer ?
#
loop_
_entity_poly.entity_id
_entity_poly.type
_entity_poly.pdbx_seq_one_letter_code
_entity_poly.pdbx_strand_id
1 'polypeptide(L)'
;MPDAGRIIQGLADQYGEHGLLINLPVLKKLRQALRAEDFRITVTLARPVNQPGKSYLMNIQPGNWTQRNFGLAFDIGTTTVYGILIDLNTGLVLARAGDYNGQIAYGEDVISRIVQAEKPDGLDQMQGLVVTTINPLIAKLLAQAKPPAGNGHATIDRDEISSITLAGNTTMTHLLLGLEPYNIRRAPYVPVTTFLPPMRAADLGLDLARHTVALPYPCISSYVGGDIVAGVMGSGMYRTDKITLYIDIGTNAEIVIGNKDWLACAACSAGPAFEGGGITHGMRAAHGAIEDFSINPETLEPMNITVGNKPVAGICGSGLLAIVATLLEHGVLDPSG
;
A
#
# COMPACT_ATOMS: atom_id res chain seq x y z
N MET A 1 -0.82 0.06 44.82
CA MET A 1 -1.38 -0.49 43.56
C MET A 1 -0.24 -0.77 42.59
N PRO A 2 -0.18 -1.96 41.95
CA PRO A 2 0.79 -2.26 40.90
C PRO A 2 0.66 -1.35 39.67
N ASP A 3 1.75 -1.19 38.91
CA ASP A 3 1.84 -0.27 37.76
C ASP A 3 0.75 -0.50 36.70
N ALA A 4 0.53 -1.75 36.29
CA ALA A 4 -0.50 -2.08 35.30
C ALA A 4 -1.91 -1.75 35.82
N GLY A 5 -2.18 -2.04 37.10
CA GLY A 5 -3.46 -1.70 37.75
C GLY A 5 -3.68 -0.19 37.80
N ARG A 6 -2.62 0.60 38.06
CA ARG A 6 -2.70 2.06 38.06
C ARG A 6 -3.10 2.62 36.70
N ILE A 7 -2.58 2.05 35.62
CA ILE A 7 -2.92 2.46 34.26
C ILE A 7 -4.36 2.07 33.92
N ILE A 8 -4.76 0.83 34.19
CA ILE A 8 -6.13 0.37 33.93
C ILE A 8 -7.14 1.21 34.69
N GLN A 9 -6.90 1.46 35.98
CA GLN A 9 -7.77 2.30 36.81
C GLN A 9 -7.81 3.74 36.30
N GLY A 10 -6.65 4.33 35.98
CA GLY A 10 -6.58 5.69 35.45
C GLY A 10 -7.32 5.86 34.12
N LEU A 11 -7.22 4.86 33.22
CA LEU A 11 -7.93 4.87 31.94
C LEU A 11 -9.44 4.68 32.11
N ALA A 12 -9.86 3.83 33.05
CA ALA A 12 -11.26 3.66 33.40
C ALA A 12 -11.85 4.96 33.99
N ASP A 13 -11.18 5.57 34.95
CA ASP A 13 -11.69 6.74 35.68
C ASP A 13 -11.70 8.01 34.80
N GLN A 14 -10.70 8.19 33.94
CA GLN A 14 -10.55 9.42 33.15
C GLN A 14 -11.21 9.34 31.77
N TYR A 15 -11.26 8.16 31.17
CA TYR A 15 -11.67 8.00 29.77
C TYR A 15 -12.76 6.93 29.55
N GLY A 16 -13.23 6.26 30.61
CA GLY A 16 -14.23 5.19 30.49
C GLY A 16 -13.73 3.95 29.72
N GLU A 17 -12.41 3.77 29.63
CA GLU A 17 -11.81 2.65 28.90
C GLU A 17 -11.73 1.41 29.80
N HIS A 18 -12.50 0.39 29.46
CA HIS A 18 -12.63 -0.85 30.23
C HIS A 18 -12.23 -2.09 29.40
N GLY A 19 -11.95 -3.20 30.08
CA GLY A 19 -11.72 -4.50 29.41
C GLY A 19 -10.45 -4.54 28.52
N LEU A 20 -9.48 -3.66 28.79
CA LEU A 20 -8.26 -3.51 28.02
C LEU A 20 -7.35 -4.74 28.14
N LEU A 21 -6.73 -5.12 27.02
CA LEU A 21 -5.66 -6.10 27.00
C LEU A 21 -4.30 -5.40 26.92
N ILE A 22 -3.38 -5.77 27.81
CA ILE A 22 -2.01 -5.24 27.82
C ILE A 22 -1.05 -6.32 27.37
N ASN A 23 -0.36 -6.06 26.26
CA ASN A 23 0.55 -7.03 25.67
C ASN A 23 1.91 -7.01 26.39
N LEU A 24 2.62 -8.14 26.37
CA LEU A 24 3.92 -8.28 27.04
C LEU A 24 4.95 -7.17 26.68
N PRO A 25 5.07 -6.69 25.43
CA PRO A 25 5.98 -5.59 25.11
C PRO A 25 5.71 -4.31 25.92
N VAL A 26 4.44 -3.99 26.18
CA VAL A 26 4.04 -2.82 26.98
C VAL A 26 4.35 -3.08 28.45
N LEU A 27 4.04 -4.27 28.97
CA LEU A 27 4.35 -4.64 30.36
C LEU A 27 5.83 -4.43 30.69
N LYS A 28 6.73 -4.72 29.74
CA LYS A 28 8.18 -4.49 29.87
C LYS A 28 8.56 -3.00 29.93
N LYS A 29 7.79 -2.09 29.32
CA LYS A 29 8.03 -0.63 29.32
C LYS A 29 7.44 0.09 30.53
N LEU A 30 6.42 -0.49 31.18
CA LEU A 30 5.59 0.20 32.20
C LEU A 30 6.39 0.91 33.28
N ARG A 31 7.36 0.20 33.90
CA ARG A 31 8.07 0.74 35.06
C ARG A 31 8.79 2.04 34.71
N GLN A 32 9.51 2.03 33.61
CA GLN A 32 10.32 3.17 33.14
C GLN A 32 9.42 4.32 32.69
N ALA A 33 8.41 4.03 31.85
CA ALA A 33 7.52 5.06 31.32
C ALA A 33 6.78 5.82 32.43
N LEU A 34 6.28 5.12 33.46
CA LEU A 34 5.58 5.75 34.58
C LEU A 34 6.48 6.65 35.45
N ARG A 35 7.79 6.42 35.49
CA ARG A 35 8.68 7.10 36.45
C ARG A 35 9.53 8.19 35.83
N ALA A 36 9.70 8.18 34.50
CA ALA A 36 10.55 9.14 33.81
C ALA A 36 10.01 10.58 33.86
N GLU A 37 8.69 10.75 33.91
CA GLU A 37 8.00 12.06 33.88
C GLU A 37 6.97 12.16 35.01
N ASP A 38 7.32 11.67 36.21
CA ASP A 38 6.48 11.70 37.41
C ASP A 38 5.01 11.28 37.17
N PHE A 39 4.83 10.06 36.66
CA PHE A 39 3.54 9.44 36.33
C PHE A 39 2.73 10.15 35.22
N ARG A 40 3.26 11.21 34.61
CA ARG A 40 2.72 11.76 33.36
C ARG A 40 3.12 10.85 32.21
N ILE A 41 2.13 10.19 31.62
CA ILE A 41 2.32 9.25 30.51
C ILE A 41 1.31 9.50 29.40
N THR A 42 1.63 8.98 28.22
CA THR A 42 0.70 8.80 27.11
C THR A 42 0.61 7.32 26.77
N VAL A 43 -0.60 6.84 26.48
CA VAL A 43 -0.83 5.47 26.01
C VAL A 43 -1.45 5.48 24.62
N THR A 44 -1.04 4.53 23.79
CA THR A 44 -1.64 4.30 22.46
C THR A 44 -2.55 3.09 22.56
N LEU A 45 -3.83 3.28 22.23
CA LEU A 45 -4.83 2.22 22.25
C LEU A 45 -5.22 1.83 20.81
N ALA A 46 -5.28 0.53 20.53
CA ALA A 46 -5.95 -0.01 19.35
C ALA A 46 -7.35 -0.44 19.74
N ARG A 47 -8.38 0.24 19.22
CA ARG A 47 -9.78 -0.08 19.45
C ARG A 47 -10.30 -1.01 18.37
N PRO A 48 -11.21 -1.95 18.71
CA PRO A 48 -11.83 -2.80 17.73
C PRO A 48 -12.78 -2.00 16.83
N VAL A 49 -12.81 -2.33 15.54
CA VAL A 49 -13.77 -1.74 14.59
C VAL A 49 -15.17 -2.35 14.78
N ASN A 50 -15.25 -3.61 15.24
CA ASN A 50 -16.51 -4.34 15.45
C ASN A 50 -16.78 -4.58 16.95
N GLN A 51 -18.05 -4.51 17.36
CA GLN A 51 -18.45 -4.37 18.78
C GLN A 51 -18.31 -5.59 19.72
N PRO A 52 -17.96 -6.84 19.34
CA PRO A 52 -17.49 -7.79 20.34
C PRO A 52 -15.96 -7.74 20.57
N GLY A 53 -15.23 -6.81 19.96
CA GLY A 53 -13.77 -6.75 20.10
C GLY A 53 -13.28 -6.17 21.43
N LYS A 54 -12.01 -6.38 21.74
CA LYS A 54 -11.33 -5.80 22.91
C LYS A 54 -10.36 -4.70 22.47
N SER A 55 -10.26 -3.65 23.28
CA SER A 55 -9.23 -2.63 23.11
C SER A 55 -7.88 -3.15 23.62
N TYR A 56 -6.81 -2.87 22.87
CA TYR A 56 -5.45 -3.26 23.22
C TYR A 56 -4.62 -2.02 23.56
N LEU A 57 -3.91 -2.06 24.68
CA LEU A 57 -2.87 -1.09 24.97
C LEU A 57 -1.62 -1.48 24.16
N MET A 58 -1.33 -0.70 23.12
CA MET A 58 -0.29 -0.98 22.14
C MET A 58 1.06 -0.40 22.55
N ASN A 59 1.08 0.85 23.00
CA ASN A 59 2.31 1.54 23.40
C ASN A 59 2.10 2.41 24.65
N ILE A 60 3.20 2.69 25.34
CA ILE A 60 3.25 3.60 26.48
C ILE A 60 4.52 4.45 26.40
N GLN A 61 4.37 5.75 26.55
CA GLN A 61 5.45 6.72 26.46
C GLN A 61 5.41 7.70 27.64
N PRO A 62 6.57 8.11 28.20
CA PRO A 62 6.63 9.12 29.25
C PRO A 62 6.32 10.52 28.69
N GLY A 63 5.60 11.34 29.45
CA GLY A 63 5.20 12.68 29.04
C GLY A 63 3.97 12.72 28.14
N ASN A 64 3.80 13.80 27.39
CA ASN A 64 2.66 14.01 26.49
C ASN A 64 3.05 13.75 25.03
N TRP A 65 2.48 12.72 24.42
CA TRP A 65 2.68 12.33 23.01
C TRP A 65 1.41 12.44 22.16
N THR A 66 0.32 13.02 22.67
CA THR A 66 -0.99 13.00 21.98
C THR A 66 -0.98 13.70 20.62
N GLN A 67 -0.07 14.65 20.39
CA GLN A 67 0.08 15.36 19.12
C GLN A 67 0.94 14.62 18.09
N ARG A 68 1.51 13.46 18.46
CA ARG A 68 2.48 12.72 17.64
C ARG A 68 2.05 11.27 17.52
N ASN A 69 1.25 11.01 16.49
CA ASN A 69 0.70 9.69 16.20
C ASN A 69 0.67 9.52 14.69
N PHE A 70 1.49 8.61 14.16
CA PHE A 70 1.67 8.48 12.73
C PHE A 70 1.31 7.08 12.23
N GLY A 71 0.96 7.01 10.95
CA GLY A 71 0.64 5.78 10.26
C GLY A 71 1.31 5.73 8.90
N LEU A 72 1.56 4.51 8.43
CA LEU A 72 2.05 4.25 7.08
C LEU A 72 0.93 3.65 6.25
N ALA A 73 0.89 3.96 4.97
CA ALA A 73 0.07 3.24 4.00
C ALA A 73 0.92 2.88 2.80
N PHE A 74 0.90 1.60 2.42
CA PHE A 74 1.70 1.05 1.34
C PHE A 74 0.79 0.36 0.32
N ASP A 75 0.99 0.74 -0.94
CA ASP A 75 0.53 0.02 -2.11
C ASP A 75 1.66 -0.86 -2.65
N ILE A 76 1.40 -2.16 -2.75
CA ILE A 76 2.34 -3.20 -3.12
C ILE A 76 1.94 -3.71 -4.50
N GLY A 77 2.27 -2.89 -5.51
CA GLY A 77 2.09 -3.27 -6.90
C GLY A 77 3.09 -4.33 -7.34
N THR A 78 2.74 -5.02 -8.43
CA THR A 78 3.64 -6.00 -9.06
C THR A 78 4.94 -5.32 -9.48
N THR A 79 4.88 -4.16 -10.13
CA THR A 79 6.08 -3.48 -10.64
C THR A 79 6.67 -2.45 -9.66
N THR A 80 5.84 -1.84 -8.83
CA THR A 80 6.24 -0.70 -7.98
C THR A 80 5.63 -0.84 -6.60
N VAL A 81 6.41 -0.53 -5.58
CA VAL A 81 5.93 -0.40 -4.19
C VAL A 81 5.94 1.08 -3.85
N TYR A 82 4.80 1.59 -3.39
CA TYR A 82 4.63 3.00 -3.06
C TYR A 82 4.11 3.16 -1.64
N GLY A 83 4.73 4.02 -0.86
CA GLY A 83 4.40 4.26 0.53
C GLY A 83 4.17 5.73 0.81
N ILE A 84 3.26 6.00 1.74
CA ILE A 84 3.02 7.33 2.30
C ILE A 84 3.10 7.29 3.83
N LEU A 85 3.59 8.37 4.43
CA LEU A 85 3.53 8.60 5.87
C LEU A 85 2.45 9.65 6.17
N ILE A 86 1.61 9.36 7.14
CA ILE A 86 0.41 10.13 7.46
C ILE A 86 0.43 10.49 8.95
N ASP A 87 0.07 11.73 9.27
CA ASP A 87 -0.30 12.13 10.61
C ASP A 87 -1.74 11.66 10.90
N LEU A 88 -1.91 10.76 11.87
CA LEU A 88 -3.21 10.17 12.21
C LEU A 88 -4.12 11.13 12.98
N ASN A 89 -3.59 12.23 13.51
CA ASN A 89 -4.40 13.26 14.16
C ASN A 89 -5.05 14.19 13.13
N THR A 90 -4.34 14.49 12.04
CA THR A 90 -4.77 15.49 11.04
C THR A 90 -5.20 14.89 9.70
N GLY A 91 -4.80 13.66 9.40
CA GLY A 91 -4.98 13.00 8.10
C GLY A 91 -4.02 13.50 7.02
N LEU A 92 -3.06 14.38 7.35
CA LEU A 92 -2.13 14.96 6.38
C LEU A 92 -1.02 13.97 5.99
N VAL A 93 -0.73 13.92 4.69
CA VAL A 93 0.41 13.16 4.16
C VAL A 93 1.69 13.96 4.34
N LEU A 94 2.60 13.46 5.16
CA LEU A 94 3.87 14.11 5.53
C LEU A 94 5.02 13.78 4.57
N ALA A 95 5.02 12.58 4.00
CA ALA A 95 6.04 12.12 3.08
C ALA A 95 5.48 11.07 2.11
N ARG A 96 6.15 10.92 0.97
CA ARG A 96 5.80 9.96 -0.09
C ARG A 96 7.10 9.37 -0.64
N ALA A 97 7.13 8.07 -0.87
CA ALA A 97 8.28 7.41 -1.47
C ALA A 97 7.82 6.20 -2.27
N GLY A 98 8.47 5.92 -3.40
CA GLY A 98 8.23 4.71 -4.19
C GLY A 98 9.53 4.16 -4.73
N ASP A 99 9.55 2.86 -4.99
CA ASP A 99 10.66 2.16 -5.64
C ASP A 99 10.14 1.00 -6.48
N TYR A 100 11.01 0.44 -7.33
CA TYR A 100 10.69 -0.79 -8.03
C TYR A 100 10.53 -1.94 -7.03
N ASN A 101 9.54 -2.81 -7.28
CA ASN A 101 9.37 -4.01 -6.49
C ASN A 101 10.55 -4.96 -6.77
N GLY A 102 11.37 -5.26 -5.76
CA GLY A 102 12.55 -6.11 -5.89
C GLY A 102 12.26 -7.52 -6.43
N GLN A 103 11.00 -7.97 -6.34
CA GLN A 103 10.53 -9.22 -6.93
C GLN A 103 10.59 -9.24 -8.47
N ILE A 104 10.71 -8.09 -9.13
CA ILE A 104 10.81 -7.98 -10.60
C ILE A 104 11.98 -8.79 -11.16
N ALA A 105 13.04 -8.99 -10.38
CA ALA A 105 14.19 -9.81 -10.77
C ALA A 105 13.84 -11.29 -11.04
N TYR A 106 12.68 -11.76 -10.59
CA TYR A 106 12.23 -13.14 -10.73
C TYR A 106 10.94 -13.29 -11.54
N GLY A 107 10.42 -12.19 -12.09
CA GLY A 107 9.19 -12.20 -12.86
C GLY A 107 8.56 -10.82 -13.01
N GLU A 108 8.21 -10.47 -14.26
CA GLU A 108 7.49 -9.24 -14.58
C GLU A 108 6.01 -9.32 -14.21
N ASP A 109 5.44 -10.53 -14.13
CA ASP A 109 4.04 -10.77 -13.83
C ASP A 109 3.81 -11.58 -12.54
N VAL A 110 2.55 -11.70 -12.11
CA VAL A 110 2.19 -12.45 -10.90
C VAL A 110 2.39 -13.97 -11.05
N ILE A 111 2.24 -14.53 -12.25
CA ILE A 111 2.28 -15.98 -12.48
C ILE A 111 3.71 -16.52 -12.37
N SER A 112 4.66 -15.86 -13.00
CA SER A 112 6.10 -16.14 -12.92
C SER A 112 6.59 -16.09 -11.48
N ARG A 113 6.11 -15.12 -10.69
CA ARG A 113 6.40 -15.02 -9.26
C ARG A 113 5.81 -16.15 -8.42
N ILE A 114 4.58 -16.59 -8.73
CA ILE A 114 4.00 -17.79 -8.10
C ILE A 114 4.88 -19.01 -8.41
N VAL A 115 5.27 -19.19 -9.67
CA VAL A 115 6.17 -20.29 -10.07
C VAL A 115 7.52 -20.22 -9.37
N GLN A 116 8.08 -19.02 -9.17
CA GLN A 116 9.31 -18.86 -8.39
C GLN A 116 9.10 -19.25 -6.92
N ALA A 117 7.99 -18.81 -6.30
CA ALA A 117 7.68 -19.12 -4.90
C ALA A 117 7.49 -20.62 -4.63
N GLU A 118 7.11 -21.40 -5.66
CA GLU A 118 6.97 -22.87 -5.58
C GLU A 118 8.31 -23.63 -5.57
N LYS A 119 9.42 -22.96 -5.90
CA LYS A 119 10.76 -23.58 -5.85
C LYS A 119 11.22 -23.72 -4.40
N PRO A 120 12.18 -24.63 -4.11
CA PRO A 120 12.84 -24.67 -2.80
C PRO A 120 13.35 -23.28 -2.39
N ASP A 121 13.02 -22.86 -1.18
CA ASP A 121 13.32 -21.54 -0.59
C ASP A 121 12.75 -20.32 -1.37
N GLY A 122 11.96 -20.57 -2.43
CA GLY A 122 11.43 -19.54 -3.31
C GLY A 122 10.45 -18.62 -2.62
N LEU A 123 9.58 -19.15 -1.75
CA LEU A 123 8.62 -18.35 -0.99
C LEU A 123 9.32 -17.35 -0.07
N ASP A 124 10.28 -17.82 0.73
CA ASP A 124 11.05 -16.97 1.66
C ASP A 124 11.88 -15.93 0.89
N GLN A 125 12.44 -16.29 -0.26
CA GLN A 125 13.13 -15.36 -1.15
C GLN A 125 12.18 -14.26 -1.65
N MET A 126 11.02 -14.62 -2.17
CA MET A 126 10.05 -13.65 -2.70
C MET A 126 9.49 -12.73 -1.61
N GLN A 127 9.27 -13.28 -0.40
CA GLN A 127 8.87 -12.52 0.78
C GLN A 127 9.99 -11.55 1.21
N GLY A 128 11.23 -12.03 1.29
CA GLY A 128 12.38 -11.23 1.65
C GLY A 128 12.63 -10.07 0.69
N LEU A 129 12.40 -10.26 -0.61
CA LEU A 129 12.55 -9.21 -1.63
C LEU A 129 11.56 -8.05 -1.44
N VAL A 130 10.28 -8.35 -1.18
CA VAL A 130 9.29 -7.30 -0.94
C VAL A 130 9.54 -6.58 0.39
N VAL A 131 9.93 -7.29 1.44
CA VAL A 131 10.34 -6.69 2.72
C VAL A 131 11.56 -5.79 2.57
N THR A 132 12.57 -6.24 1.82
CA THR A 132 13.79 -5.46 1.53
C THR A 132 13.50 -4.28 0.60
N THR A 133 12.37 -4.29 -0.11
CA THR A 133 11.88 -3.10 -0.85
C THR A 133 11.18 -2.11 0.08
N ILE A 134 10.31 -2.59 0.99
CA ILE A 134 9.52 -1.74 1.89
C ILE A 134 10.39 -1.06 2.95
N ASN A 135 11.34 -1.77 3.57
CA ASN A 135 12.13 -1.22 4.69
C ASN A 135 12.93 0.05 4.32
N PRO A 136 13.65 0.11 3.18
CA PRO A 136 14.27 1.34 2.72
C PRO A 136 13.27 2.47 2.44
N LEU A 137 12.07 2.15 1.94
CA LEU A 137 11.01 3.13 1.74
C LEU A 137 10.51 3.71 3.06
N ILE A 138 10.32 2.89 4.10
CA ILE A 138 10.00 3.35 5.46
C ILE A 138 11.08 4.32 5.96
N ALA A 139 12.36 3.97 5.83
CA ALA A 139 13.47 4.84 6.23
C ALA A 139 13.47 6.17 5.46
N LYS A 140 13.25 6.15 4.13
CA LYS A 140 13.13 7.35 3.29
C LYS A 140 11.96 8.23 3.75
N LEU A 141 10.80 7.64 4.03
CA LEU A 141 9.61 8.37 4.49
C LEU A 141 9.85 9.08 5.84
N LEU A 142 10.42 8.37 6.80
CA LEU A 142 10.75 8.93 8.13
C LEU A 142 11.77 10.07 8.02
N ALA A 143 12.76 9.94 7.14
CA ALA A 143 13.80 10.96 6.94
C ALA A 143 13.28 12.23 6.23
N GLN A 144 12.32 12.10 5.32
CA GLN A 144 11.76 13.23 4.56
C GLN A 144 10.67 13.98 5.32
N ALA A 145 10.01 13.31 6.27
CA ALA A 145 8.87 13.86 6.97
C ALA A 145 9.24 15.07 7.83
N LYS A 146 8.35 16.06 7.84
CA LYS A 146 8.43 17.23 8.71
C LYS A 146 7.23 17.19 9.66
N PRO A 147 7.35 16.55 10.83
CA PRO A 147 6.23 16.46 11.76
C PRO A 147 5.83 17.84 12.27
N PRO A 148 4.55 18.04 12.64
CA PRO A 148 4.14 19.24 13.33
C PRO A 148 4.96 19.45 14.61
N ALA A 149 5.15 20.72 14.99
CA ALA A 149 5.87 21.07 16.21
C ALA A 149 5.15 20.47 17.42
N GLY A 150 5.74 19.43 18.00
CA GLY A 150 5.21 18.71 19.15
C GLY A 150 6.37 18.17 19.98
N ASN A 151 6.36 18.49 21.27
CA ASN A 151 7.18 17.83 22.29
C ASN A 151 8.70 17.99 22.11
N GLY A 152 9.15 18.98 21.33
CA GLY A 152 10.58 19.26 21.09
C GLY A 152 11.30 18.27 20.16
N HIS A 153 10.58 17.34 19.51
CA HIS A 153 11.17 16.33 18.64
C HIS A 153 11.14 16.77 17.17
N ALA A 154 12.31 16.89 16.55
CA ALA A 154 12.47 17.35 15.17
C ALA A 154 12.19 16.25 14.12
N THR A 155 12.34 14.99 14.49
CA THR A 155 12.22 13.81 13.61
C THR A 155 11.11 12.88 14.10
N ILE A 156 10.67 11.95 13.25
CA ILE A 156 9.71 10.89 13.62
C ILE A 156 10.49 9.60 13.90
N ASP A 157 10.30 9.03 15.08
CA ASP A 157 10.83 7.72 15.45
C ASP A 157 9.87 6.58 15.09
N ARG A 158 10.40 5.37 14.89
CA ARG A 158 9.60 4.17 14.61
C ARG A 158 8.63 3.81 15.74
N ASP A 159 8.94 4.16 16.99
CA ASP A 159 8.03 3.96 18.13
C ASP A 159 6.80 4.90 18.10
N GLU A 160 6.78 5.87 17.19
CA GLU A 160 5.63 6.77 16.95
C GLU A 160 4.72 6.29 15.82
N ILE A 161 5.08 5.19 15.13
CA ILE A 161 4.26 4.59 14.07
C ILE A 161 3.30 3.57 14.70
N SER A 162 2.05 3.96 14.84
CA SER A 162 1.02 3.14 15.46
C SER A 162 0.53 2.00 14.55
N SER A 163 0.46 2.25 13.25
CA SER A 163 -0.03 1.27 12.28
C SER A 163 0.57 1.43 10.89
N ILE A 164 0.56 0.33 10.14
CA ILE A 164 0.85 0.30 8.71
C ILE A 164 -0.29 -0.42 8.00
N THR A 165 -0.86 0.21 6.98
CA THR A 165 -1.86 -0.39 6.11
C THR A 165 -1.21 -0.86 4.82
N LEU A 166 -1.56 -2.06 4.35
CA LEU A 166 -0.91 -2.73 3.22
C LEU A 166 -1.99 -3.12 2.20
N ALA A 167 -1.94 -2.53 1.01
CA ALA A 167 -2.82 -2.86 -0.11
C ALA A 167 -1.97 -3.45 -1.25
N GLY A 168 -2.56 -4.36 -2.00
CA GLY A 168 -1.90 -5.03 -3.12
C GLY A 168 -2.76 -6.18 -3.63
N ASN A 169 -2.51 -6.63 -4.85
CA ASN A 169 -3.25 -7.78 -5.38
C ASN A 169 -3.01 -9.03 -4.50
N THR A 170 -3.87 -10.03 -4.67
CA THR A 170 -3.88 -11.23 -3.81
C THR A 170 -2.53 -11.94 -3.81
N THR A 171 -1.84 -12.00 -4.96
CA THR A 171 -0.51 -12.63 -5.05
C THR A 171 0.53 -11.82 -4.27
N MET A 172 0.59 -10.51 -4.46
CA MET A 172 1.53 -9.64 -3.73
C MET A 172 1.32 -9.70 -2.23
N THR A 173 0.05 -9.75 -1.82
CA THR A 173 -0.33 -9.90 -0.41
C THR A 173 0.12 -11.25 0.16
N HIS A 174 -0.10 -12.36 -0.57
CA HIS A 174 0.38 -13.67 -0.12
C HIS A 174 1.90 -13.72 -0.01
N LEU A 175 2.63 -13.18 -1.00
CA LEU A 175 4.08 -13.15 -0.98
C LEU A 175 4.64 -12.31 0.17
N LEU A 176 4.07 -11.13 0.48
CA LEU A 176 4.48 -10.33 1.64
C LEU A 176 4.28 -11.10 2.96
N LEU A 177 3.17 -11.82 3.07
CA LEU A 177 2.79 -12.55 4.27
C LEU A 177 3.50 -13.91 4.40
N GLY A 178 4.31 -14.31 3.42
CA GLY A 178 4.93 -15.63 3.39
C GLY A 178 3.90 -16.77 3.28
N LEU A 179 2.76 -16.50 2.63
CA LEU A 179 1.72 -17.50 2.37
C LEU A 179 1.96 -18.14 1.00
N GLU A 180 1.83 -19.47 0.94
CA GLU A 180 2.04 -20.22 -0.30
C GLU A 180 0.98 -19.83 -1.37
N PRO A 181 1.39 -19.33 -2.54
CA PRO A 181 0.44 -18.85 -3.55
C PRO A 181 0.07 -19.92 -4.60
N TYR A 182 0.45 -21.18 -4.39
CA TYR A 182 0.34 -22.29 -5.35
C TYR A 182 -1.05 -22.44 -6.00
N ASN A 183 -2.12 -22.33 -5.21
CA ASN A 183 -3.49 -22.52 -5.67
C ASN A 183 -4.13 -21.27 -6.31
N ILE A 184 -3.47 -20.10 -6.25
CA ILE A 184 -3.99 -18.87 -6.86
C ILE A 184 -4.12 -19.02 -8.38
N ARG A 185 -3.13 -19.66 -9.01
CA ARG A 185 -3.06 -19.85 -10.47
C ARG A 185 -3.61 -21.17 -11.00
N ARG A 186 -4.06 -22.07 -10.12
CA ARG A 186 -4.52 -23.42 -10.50
C ARG A 186 -5.98 -23.58 -10.13
N ALA A 187 -6.77 -24.16 -11.04
CA ALA A 187 -8.17 -24.44 -10.78
C ALA A 187 -8.33 -25.25 -9.46
N PRO A 188 -9.26 -24.86 -8.56
CA PRO A 188 -10.35 -23.89 -8.76
C PRO A 188 -10.00 -22.41 -8.44
N TYR A 189 -8.73 -22.02 -8.47
CA TYR A 189 -8.21 -20.65 -8.29
C TYR A 189 -8.51 -20.09 -6.90
N VAL A 190 -8.08 -20.80 -5.86
CA VAL A 190 -8.43 -20.48 -4.47
C VAL A 190 -7.19 -20.04 -3.70
N PRO A 191 -7.13 -18.79 -3.20
CA PRO A 191 -6.04 -18.33 -2.34
C PRO A 191 -6.12 -19.01 -0.96
N VAL A 192 -5.03 -18.94 -0.18
CA VAL A 192 -5.01 -19.45 1.20
C VAL A 192 -6.07 -18.75 2.04
N THR A 193 -6.20 -17.44 1.87
CA THR A 193 -7.23 -16.64 2.52
C THR A 193 -7.54 -15.37 1.73
N THR A 194 -8.78 -14.92 1.87
CA THR A 194 -9.23 -13.56 1.49
C THR A 194 -9.44 -12.66 2.71
N PHE A 195 -9.44 -13.26 3.90
CA PHE A 195 -9.60 -12.59 5.19
C PHE A 195 -8.26 -12.48 5.92
N LEU A 196 -7.83 -11.25 6.19
CA LEU A 196 -6.53 -10.96 6.79
C LEU A 196 -6.73 -10.26 8.14
N PRO A 197 -6.39 -10.91 9.26
CA PRO A 197 -6.51 -10.27 10.57
C PRO A 197 -5.40 -9.24 10.78
N PRO A 198 -5.60 -8.25 11.67
CA PRO A 198 -4.50 -7.42 12.15
C PRO A 198 -3.37 -8.27 12.74
N MET A 199 -2.13 -7.92 12.41
CA MET A 199 -0.94 -8.64 12.87
C MET A 199 0.17 -7.65 13.25
N ARG A 200 1.28 -8.14 13.82
CA ARG A 200 2.41 -7.25 14.13
C ARG A 200 3.24 -7.02 12.87
N ALA A 201 3.53 -5.77 12.55
CA ALA A 201 4.37 -5.44 11.40
C ALA A 201 5.77 -6.09 11.49
N ALA A 202 6.31 -6.20 12.70
CA ALA A 202 7.59 -6.86 12.96
C ALA A 202 7.58 -8.37 12.63
N ASP A 203 6.42 -9.05 12.70
CA ASP A 203 6.32 -10.47 12.34
C ASP A 203 6.44 -10.68 10.81
N LEU A 204 6.22 -9.62 10.02
CA LEU A 204 6.42 -9.61 8.57
C LEU A 204 7.85 -9.25 8.17
N GLY A 205 8.75 -9.00 9.13
CA GLY A 205 10.11 -8.50 8.86
C GLY A 205 10.19 -7.01 8.56
N LEU A 206 9.10 -6.25 8.79
CA LEU A 206 9.12 -4.80 8.63
C LEU A 206 9.85 -4.13 9.81
N ASP A 207 10.77 -3.22 9.50
CA ASP A 207 11.61 -2.50 10.46
C ASP A 207 10.82 -1.39 11.16
N LEU A 208 9.87 -1.81 11.98
CA LEU A 208 8.96 -0.99 12.76
C LEU A 208 8.94 -1.47 14.22
N ALA A 209 8.42 -0.64 15.12
CA ALA A 209 8.34 -1.02 16.52
C ALA A 209 7.43 -2.25 16.71
N ARG A 210 7.74 -3.10 17.70
CA ARG A 210 6.99 -4.35 17.95
C ARG A 210 5.49 -4.17 18.22
N HIS A 211 5.07 -2.95 18.56
CA HIS A 211 3.68 -2.62 18.80
C HIS A 211 2.93 -2.16 17.54
N THR A 212 3.64 -1.84 16.45
CA THR A 212 3.03 -1.35 15.22
C THR A 212 2.17 -2.44 14.60
N VAL A 213 0.90 -2.12 14.36
CA VAL A 213 -0.06 -3.05 13.79
C VAL A 213 -0.01 -2.97 12.27
N ALA A 214 0.22 -4.11 11.62
CA ALA A 214 0.02 -4.27 10.19
C ALA A 214 -1.46 -4.61 9.91
N LEU A 215 -2.05 -3.88 8.97
CA LEU A 215 -3.43 -3.99 8.53
C LEU A 215 -3.45 -4.26 7.01
N PRO A 216 -3.32 -5.52 6.59
CA PRO A 216 -3.49 -5.88 5.18
C PRO A 216 -4.95 -5.70 4.75
N TYR A 217 -5.18 -5.11 3.59
CA TYR A 217 -6.51 -5.05 2.98
C TYR A 217 -7.01 -6.45 2.63
N PRO A 218 -8.30 -6.76 2.86
CA PRO A 218 -8.87 -8.03 2.46
C PRO A 218 -8.82 -8.19 0.94
N CYS A 219 -8.65 -9.42 0.49
CA CYS A 219 -8.74 -9.76 -0.93
C CYS A 219 -10.17 -10.25 -1.25
N ILE A 220 -10.57 -10.24 -2.52
CA ILE A 220 -11.88 -10.76 -2.96
C ILE A 220 -11.75 -12.14 -3.59
N SER A 221 -10.74 -12.34 -4.43
CA SER A 221 -10.47 -13.59 -5.15
C SER A 221 -8.99 -13.72 -5.49
N SER A 222 -8.59 -14.74 -6.24
CA SER A 222 -7.19 -14.91 -6.70
C SER A 222 -6.62 -13.73 -7.48
N TYR A 223 -7.46 -13.01 -8.22
CA TYR A 223 -7.04 -11.93 -9.14
C TYR A 223 -7.67 -10.58 -8.83
N VAL A 224 -8.45 -10.47 -7.76
CA VAL A 224 -8.98 -9.19 -7.25
C VAL A 224 -8.57 -9.09 -5.79
N GLY A 225 -7.57 -8.26 -5.50
CA GLY A 225 -6.95 -8.16 -4.19
C GLY A 225 -7.34 -6.91 -3.40
N GLY A 226 -6.51 -6.61 -2.40
CA GLY A 226 -6.74 -5.52 -1.46
C GLY A 226 -6.47 -4.14 -2.04
N ASP A 227 -5.67 -4.05 -3.11
CA ASP A 227 -5.51 -2.86 -3.96
C ASP A 227 -6.85 -2.38 -4.52
N ILE A 228 -7.63 -3.28 -5.11
CA ILE A 228 -8.94 -2.95 -5.67
C ILE A 228 -9.94 -2.58 -4.58
N VAL A 229 -9.90 -3.28 -3.44
CA VAL A 229 -10.74 -2.92 -2.29
C VAL A 229 -10.38 -1.52 -1.76
N ALA A 230 -9.09 -1.20 -1.68
CA ALA A 230 -8.63 0.13 -1.29
C ALA A 230 -9.08 1.21 -2.29
N GLY A 231 -8.99 0.94 -3.60
CA GLY A 231 -9.48 1.83 -4.66
C GLY A 231 -10.98 2.09 -4.60
N VAL A 232 -11.80 1.04 -4.42
CA VAL A 232 -13.25 1.15 -4.21
C VAL A 232 -13.58 1.94 -2.94
N MET A 233 -12.83 1.71 -1.86
CA MET A 233 -13.00 2.46 -0.63
C MET A 233 -12.64 3.94 -0.78
N GLY A 234 -11.57 4.23 -1.53
CA GLY A 234 -11.10 5.59 -1.83
C GLY A 234 -12.04 6.36 -2.76
N SER A 235 -12.66 5.69 -3.74
CA SER A 235 -13.62 6.31 -4.65
C SER A 235 -14.95 6.65 -3.98
N GLY A 236 -15.31 5.93 -2.92
CA GLY A 236 -16.58 6.09 -2.22
C GLY A 236 -17.80 5.57 -3.00
N MET A 237 -17.60 4.84 -4.11
CA MET A 237 -18.71 4.36 -4.95
C MET A 237 -19.72 3.48 -4.18
N TYR A 238 -19.23 2.71 -3.20
CA TYR A 238 -20.03 1.88 -2.29
C TYR A 238 -20.93 2.66 -1.32
N ARG A 239 -20.88 4.00 -1.33
CA ARG A 239 -21.70 4.87 -0.47
C ARG A 239 -22.83 5.57 -1.23
N THR A 240 -22.93 5.35 -2.54
CA THR A 240 -23.87 6.09 -3.40
C THR A 240 -24.80 5.14 -4.13
N ASP A 241 -25.99 5.60 -4.51
CA ASP A 241 -26.92 4.83 -5.36
C ASP A 241 -26.49 4.78 -6.84
N LYS A 242 -25.52 5.60 -7.26
CA LYS A 242 -25.09 5.71 -8.66
C LYS A 242 -24.34 4.46 -9.09
N ILE A 243 -24.80 3.85 -10.18
CA ILE A 243 -24.02 2.82 -10.87
C ILE A 243 -22.74 3.45 -11.40
N THR A 244 -21.62 2.97 -10.88
CA THR A 244 -20.28 3.48 -11.19
C THR A 244 -19.45 2.33 -11.74
N LEU A 245 -18.71 2.60 -12.82
CA LEU A 245 -17.69 1.71 -13.36
C LEU A 245 -16.32 2.24 -12.91
N TYR A 246 -15.68 1.52 -11.99
CA TYR A 246 -14.31 1.73 -11.58
C TYR A 246 -13.40 0.82 -12.41
N ILE A 247 -12.34 1.37 -12.97
CA ILE A 247 -11.35 0.65 -13.76
C ILE A 247 -9.98 0.99 -13.19
N ASP A 248 -9.28 -0.03 -12.72
CA ASP A 248 -7.87 0.04 -12.40
C ASP A 248 -7.07 -0.46 -13.60
N ILE A 249 -6.14 0.36 -14.08
CA ILE A 249 -5.34 0.05 -15.26
C ILE A 249 -3.88 -0.03 -14.83
N GLY A 250 -3.38 -1.26 -14.74
CA GLY A 250 -1.96 -1.56 -14.54
C GLY A 250 -1.54 -2.76 -15.38
N THR A 251 -0.58 -3.53 -14.86
CA THR A 251 -0.14 -4.80 -15.46
C THR A 251 -1.32 -5.77 -15.67
N ASN A 252 -2.28 -5.75 -14.74
CA ASN A 252 -3.60 -6.30 -14.90
C ASN A 252 -4.62 -5.16 -15.07
N ALA A 253 -5.76 -5.46 -15.66
CA ALA A 253 -6.90 -4.57 -15.67
C ALA A 253 -8.01 -5.14 -14.79
N GLU A 254 -8.29 -4.47 -13.69
CA GLU A 254 -9.37 -4.84 -12.77
C GLU A 254 -10.52 -3.85 -12.91
N ILE A 255 -11.73 -4.40 -12.98
CA ILE A 255 -12.95 -3.62 -13.17
C ILE A 255 -13.89 -3.92 -12.01
N VAL A 256 -14.49 -2.88 -11.45
CA VAL A 256 -15.58 -2.98 -10.48
C VAL A 256 -16.77 -2.17 -10.97
N ILE A 257 -17.95 -2.78 -11.00
CA ILE A 257 -19.20 -2.11 -11.33
C ILE A 257 -20.20 -2.26 -10.19
N GLY A 258 -20.93 -1.20 -9.88
CA GLY A 258 -22.04 -1.25 -8.94
C GLY A 258 -22.26 0.05 -8.19
N ASN A 259 -22.86 -0.07 -7.01
CA ASN A 259 -23.26 1.04 -6.13
C ASN A 259 -23.25 0.58 -4.66
N LYS A 260 -23.96 1.28 -3.76
CA LYS A 260 -24.05 0.90 -2.35
C LYS A 260 -24.80 -0.41 -2.06
N ASP A 261 -25.64 -0.89 -2.99
CA ASP A 261 -26.48 -2.07 -2.77
C ASP A 261 -25.83 -3.35 -3.30
N TRP A 262 -25.02 -3.24 -4.36
CA TRP A 262 -24.30 -4.36 -4.94
C TRP A 262 -23.01 -3.91 -5.63
N LEU A 263 -22.02 -4.79 -5.64
CA LEU A 263 -20.77 -4.63 -6.38
C LEU A 263 -20.43 -5.95 -7.07
N ALA A 264 -19.96 -5.86 -8.31
CA ALA A 264 -19.38 -6.98 -9.05
C ALA A 264 -17.99 -6.58 -9.55
N CYS A 265 -17.06 -7.53 -9.58
CA CYS A 265 -15.70 -7.29 -10.02
C CYS A 265 -15.23 -8.36 -10.99
N ALA A 266 -14.34 -7.99 -11.90
CA ALA A 266 -13.63 -8.89 -12.80
C ALA A 266 -12.18 -8.43 -12.95
N ALA A 267 -11.30 -9.37 -13.28
CA ALA A 267 -9.91 -9.09 -13.63
C ALA A 267 -9.65 -9.62 -15.04
N CYS A 268 -8.85 -8.88 -15.80
CA CYS A 268 -8.43 -9.21 -17.15
C CYS A 268 -6.92 -9.07 -17.28
N SER A 269 -6.30 -9.97 -18.04
CA SER A 269 -4.89 -9.84 -18.42
C SER A 269 -4.78 -8.77 -19.52
N ALA A 270 -4.35 -7.57 -19.16
CA ALA A 270 -4.10 -6.48 -20.10
C ALA A 270 -2.66 -6.48 -20.63
N GLY A 271 -1.68 -6.83 -19.78
CA GLY A 271 -0.26 -6.73 -20.08
C GLY A 271 0.29 -5.31 -19.87
N PRO A 272 1.62 -5.16 -19.75
CA PRO A 272 2.24 -3.91 -19.28
C PRO A 272 2.41 -2.84 -20.38
N ALA A 273 1.69 -2.92 -21.50
CA ALA A 273 1.88 -2.03 -22.65
C ALA A 273 1.75 -0.55 -22.26
N PHE A 274 0.75 -0.19 -21.44
CA PHE A 274 0.58 1.19 -20.95
C PHE A 274 1.61 1.61 -19.89
N GLU A 275 2.34 0.67 -19.30
CA GLU A 275 3.53 0.96 -18.47
C GLU A 275 4.82 1.10 -19.31
N GLY A 276 4.72 0.93 -20.63
CA GLY A 276 5.83 0.90 -21.58
C GLY A 276 6.48 -0.48 -21.74
N GLY A 277 5.98 -1.50 -21.05
CA GLY A 277 6.51 -2.86 -21.13
C GLY A 277 6.12 -3.56 -22.45
N GLY A 278 7.05 -4.31 -23.03
CA GLY A 278 6.82 -5.05 -24.28
C GLY A 278 6.77 -4.19 -25.55
N ILE A 279 7.04 -2.88 -25.46
CA ILE A 279 7.09 -1.96 -26.61
C ILE A 279 8.54 -1.56 -26.88
N THR A 280 9.00 -1.66 -28.14
CA THR A 280 10.42 -1.43 -28.54
C THR A 280 11.01 -0.12 -28.02
N HIS A 281 10.22 0.95 -28.03
CA HIS A 281 10.60 2.28 -27.51
C HIS A 281 9.70 2.72 -26.36
N GLY A 282 9.04 1.77 -25.69
CA GLY A 282 8.21 2.03 -24.53
C GLY A 282 9.04 2.40 -23.32
N MET A 283 8.56 3.37 -22.55
CA MET A 283 9.14 3.76 -21.27
C MET A 283 8.05 4.26 -20.33
N ARG A 284 8.35 4.38 -19.04
CA ARG A 284 7.43 5.03 -18.08
C ARG A 284 7.37 6.54 -18.31
N ALA A 285 6.31 7.17 -17.81
CA ALA A 285 6.16 8.62 -17.81
C ALA A 285 7.28 9.27 -16.99
N ALA A 286 8.29 9.79 -17.68
CA ALA A 286 9.48 10.43 -17.11
C ALA A 286 10.02 11.45 -18.12
N HIS A 287 10.97 12.29 -17.70
CA HIS A 287 11.54 13.32 -18.57
C HIS A 287 12.03 12.75 -19.91
N GLY A 288 11.58 13.36 -21.01
CA GLY A 288 11.89 12.92 -22.37
C GLY A 288 10.97 11.83 -22.92
N ALA A 289 10.05 11.27 -22.12
CA ALA A 289 9.01 10.41 -22.63
C ALA A 289 8.00 11.21 -23.46
N ILE A 290 7.63 10.70 -24.63
CA ILE A 290 6.52 11.25 -25.43
C ILE A 290 5.22 10.97 -24.66
N GLU A 291 4.54 12.04 -24.25
CA GLU A 291 3.27 11.97 -23.52
C GLU A 291 2.06 12.31 -24.38
N ASP A 292 2.29 13.02 -25.49
CA ASP A 292 1.28 13.39 -26.48
C ASP A 292 1.91 13.48 -27.88
N PHE A 293 1.08 13.30 -28.91
CA PHE A 293 1.52 13.13 -30.29
C PHE A 293 0.50 13.70 -31.26
N SER A 294 1.01 14.32 -32.32
CA SER A 294 0.20 14.73 -33.47
C SER A 294 0.98 14.48 -34.76
N ILE A 295 0.30 14.51 -35.90
CA ILE A 295 0.92 14.32 -37.21
C ILE A 295 0.35 15.32 -38.20
N ASN A 296 1.18 15.78 -39.14
CA ASN A 296 0.69 16.60 -40.25
C ASN A 296 -0.20 15.73 -41.17
N PRO A 297 -1.45 16.14 -41.47
CA PRO A 297 -2.38 15.31 -42.24
C PRO A 297 -1.99 15.11 -43.71
N GLU A 298 -1.14 15.98 -44.27
CA GLU A 298 -0.68 15.90 -45.67
C GLU A 298 0.70 15.24 -45.77
N THR A 299 1.65 15.67 -44.95
CA THR A 299 3.06 15.21 -45.05
C THR A 299 3.36 14.00 -44.19
N LEU A 300 2.47 13.67 -43.24
CA LEU A 300 2.69 12.66 -42.20
C LEU A 300 3.92 12.95 -41.33
N GLU A 301 4.37 14.20 -41.25
CA GLU A 301 5.47 14.60 -40.39
C GLU A 301 5.03 14.58 -38.90
N PRO A 302 5.74 13.86 -38.02
CA PRO A 302 5.34 13.69 -36.62
C PRO A 302 5.69 14.90 -35.76
N MET A 303 4.81 15.24 -34.83
CA MET A 303 5.03 16.24 -33.79
C MET A 303 4.92 15.56 -32.42
N ASN A 304 6.07 15.48 -31.73
CA ASN A 304 6.19 14.80 -30.44
C ASN A 304 6.18 15.83 -29.30
N ILE A 305 5.33 15.62 -28.29
CA ILE A 305 5.35 16.40 -27.05
C ILE A 305 5.90 15.51 -25.94
N THR A 306 6.92 16.00 -25.24
CA THR A 306 7.63 15.22 -24.21
C THR A 306 7.47 15.81 -22.82
N VAL A 307 7.44 14.92 -21.82
CA VAL A 307 7.43 15.30 -20.41
C VAL A 307 8.63 16.21 -20.10
N GLY A 308 8.34 17.45 -19.73
CA GLY A 308 9.33 18.46 -19.38
C GLY A 308 10.11 19.04 -20.56
N ASN A 309 9.60 18.93 -21.79
CA ASN A 309 10.19 19.49 -23.02
C ASN A 309 11.67 19.11 -23.19
N LYS A 310 11.96 17.81 -22.98
CA LYS A 310 13.31 17.25 -23.13
C LYS A 310 13.44 16.48 -24.46
N PRO A 311 14.67 16.23 -24.93
CA PRO A 311 14.88 15.33 -26.06
C PRO A 311 14.18 13.99 -25.84
N VAL A 312 13.61 13.43 -26.92
CA VAL A 312 12.86 12.17 -26.88
C VAL A 312 13.77 11.05 -26.40
N ALA A 313 13.32 10.33 -25.37
CA ALA A 313 13.98 9.16 -24.82
C ALA A 313 13.17 7.85 -25.02
N GLY A 314 11.88 7.98 -25.33
CA GLY A 314 10.95 6.86 -25.52
C GLY A 314 9.49 7.35 -25.48
N ILE A 315 8.55 6.42 -25.42
CA ILE A 315 7.10 6.68 -25.47
C ILE A 315 6.46 6.15 -24.18
N CYS A 316 5.70 6.98 -23.47
CA CYS A 316 4.94 6.52 -22.31
C CYS A 316 3.50 6.12 -22.65
N GLY A 317 2.77 5.57 -21.68
CA GLY A 317 1.42 5.04 -21.88
C GLY A 317 0.44 6.02 -22.53
N SER A 318 0.44 7.29 -22.09
CA SER A 318 -0.41 8.32 -22.72
C SER A 318 0.03 8.63 -24.16
N GLY A 319 1.34 8.66 -24.41
CA GLY A 319 1.90 8.82 -25.75
C GLY A 319 1.53 7.66 -26.66
N LEU A 320 1.54 6.41 -26.17
CA LEU A 320 1.11 5.24 -26.95
C LEU A 320 -0.36 5.36 -27.38
N LEU A 321 -1.23 5.79 -26.46
CA LEU A 321 -2.65 6.04 -26.77
C LEU A 321 -2.81 7.15 -27.81
N ALA A 322 -2.13 8.30 -27.61
CA ALA A 322 -2.20 9.43 -28.53
C ALA A 322 -1.69 9.08 -29.93
N ILE A 323 -0.58 8.34 -30.02
CA ILE A 323 -0.01 7.86 -31.28
C ILE A 323 -0.99 6.93 -32.00
N VAL A 324 -1.46 5.88 -31.35
CA VAL A 324 -2.37 4.91 -31.99
C VAL A 324 -3.66 5.58 -32.45
N ALA A 325 -4.26 6.43 -31.62
CA ALA A 325 -5.46 7.19 -31.98
C ALA A 325 -5.22 8.10 -33.18
N THR A 326 -4.15 8.92 -33.14
CA THR A 326 -3.81 9.86 -34.23
C THR A 326 -3.53 9.14 -35.54
N LEU A 327 -2.78 8.04 -35.51
CA LEU A 327 -2.46 7.28 -36.71
C LEU A 327 -3.69 6.60 -37.31
N LEU A 328 -4.61 6.11 -36.48
CA LEU A 328 -5.89 5.55 -36.94
C LEU A 328 -6.78 6.64 -37.57
N GLU A 329 -6.90 7.79 -36.91
CA GLU A 329 -7.72 8.92 -37.40
C GLU A 329 -7.23 9.46 -38.76
N HIS A 330 -5.92 9.42 -39.00
CA HIS A 330 -5.30 9.86 -40.25
C HIS A 330 -5.13 8.74 -41.28
N GLY A 331 -5.64 7.53 -41.00
CA GLY A 331 -5.61 6.39 -41.93
C GLY A 331 -4.22 5.82 -42.19
N VAL A 332 -3.25 6.11 -41.32
CA VAL A 332 -1.92 5.47 -41.34
C VAL A 332 -1.99 4.05 -40.79
N LEU A 333 -2.84 3.85 -39.77
CA LEU A 333 -3.24 2.54 -39.27
C LEU A 333 -4.68 2.25 -39.71
N ASP A 334 -4.99 0.98 -39.92
CA ASP A 334 -6.35 0.52 -40.13
C ASP A 334 -6.95 -0.01 -38.80
N PRO A 335 -8.27 -0.30 -38.75
CA PRO A 335 -8.90 -0.77 -37.51
C PRO A 335 -8.37 -2.10 -36.95
N SER A 336 -7.60 -2.87 -37.72
CA SER A 336 -6.96 -4.10 -37.28
C SER A 336 -5.56 -3.89 -36.66
N GLY A 337 -5.07 -2.64 -36.66
CA GLY A 337 -3.73 -2.26 -36.19
C GLY A 337 -2.71 -2.25 -37.32
#